data_AF-A0A1J3EQS3-F1
#
_entry.id   AF-A0A1J3EQS3-F1
#
_cell.length_a   1.000
_cell.length_b   1.000
_cell.length_c   1.000
_cell.angle_alpha   90.00
_cell.angle_beta   90.00
_cell.angle_gamma   90.00
#
_symmetry.space_group_name_H-M   'P 1'
#
loop_
_entity.id
_entity.type
_entity.pdbx_description
1 polymer ?
#
loop_
_entity_poly.entity_id
_entity_poly.type
_entity_poly.pdbx_seq_one_letter_code
_entity_poly.pdbx_strand_id
1 'polypeptide(L)'
;MTKEKMDEAEAIGFEELFKLSSTIQTDSMYLFDGNGQIKLFKTPEEIIEVLYNVRLGLYKQRKEAMLHYLRYRLAICSNILAFIMVRGG
;
A
#
# COMPACT_ATOMS: atom_id res chain seq x y z
N MET A 1 -1.79 -41.01 26.16
CA MET A 1 -2.15 -41.65 24.87
C MET A 1 -1.84 -43.12 25.02
N THR A 2 -2.77 -44.03 24.66
CA THR A 2 -2.41 -45.45 24.57
C THR A 2 -1.48 -45.63 23.38
N LYS A 3 -0.61 -46.65 23.42
CA LYS A 3 0.32 -46.94 22.32
C LYS A 3 -0.41 -47.10 20.98
N GLU A 4 -1.56 -47.76 21.02
CA GLU A 4 -2.47 -47.93 19.87
C GLU A 4 -2.93 -46.60 19.26
N LYS A 5 -3.29 -45.62 20.09
CA LYS A 5 -3.68 -44.27 19.61
C LYS A 5 -2.50 -43.48 19.05
N MET A 6 -1.28 -43.80 19.46
CA MET A 6 -0.07 -43.22 18.91
C MET A 6 0.27 -43.82 17.54
N ASP A 7 0.21 -45.14 17.43
CA ASP A 7 0.47 -45.87 16.19
C ASP A 7 -0.58 -45.48 15.11
N GLU A 8 -1.86 -45.30 15.49
CA GLU A 8 -2.90 -44.75 14.62
C GLU A 8 -2.63 -43.30 14.19
N ALA A 9 -2.13 -42.47 15.11
CA ALA A 9 -1.85 -41.06 14.83
C ALA A 9 -0.67 -40.88 13.88
N GLU A 10 0.37 -41.72 14.00
CA GLU A 10 1.50 -41.76 13.07
C GLU A 10 1.09 -42.27 11.68
N ALA A 11 0.18 -43.24 11.60
CA ALA A 11 -0.33 -43.76 10.32
C ALA A 11 -1.17 -42.74 9.53
N ILE A 12 -1.96 -41.91 10.21
CA ILE A 12 -2.77 -40.83 9.61
C ILE A 12 -1.89 -39.60 9.29
N GLY A 13 -0.83 -39.38 10.08
CA GLY A 13 -0.04 -38.15 10.04
C GLY A 13 -0.67 -37.07 10.94
N PHE A 14 0.16 -36.49 11.81
CA PHE A 14 -0.30 -35.54 12.82
C PHE A 14 -0.93 -34.27 12.23
N GLU A 15 -0.46 -33.83 11.06
CA GLU A 15 -1.00 -32.66 10.37
C GLU A 15 -2.46 -32.85 9.94
N GLU A 16 -2.79 -34.05 9.44
CA GLU A 16 -4.15 -34.39 9.02
C GLU A 16 -5.03 -34.70 10.23
N LEU A 17 -4.51 -35.48 11.19
CA LEU A 17 -5.23 -35.84 12.42
C LEU A 17 -5.66 -34.62 13.24
N PHE A 18 -4.75 -33.65 13.41
CA PHE A 18 -5.01 -32.42 14.16
C PHE A 18 -5.49 -31.26 13.28
N LYS A 19 -5.64 -31.48 11.96
CA LYS A 19 -6.08 -30.46 11.00
C LYS A 19 -5.23 -29.18 11.06
N LEU A 20 -3.91 -29.37 11.13
CA LEU A 20 -2.94 -28.27 11.24
C LEU A 20 -2.68 -27.56 9.92
N SER A 21 -3.08 -28.19 8.81
CA SER A 21 -2.87 -27.69 7.45
C SER A 21 -4.21 -27.38 6.78
N SER A 22 -4.25 -26.30 6.01
CA SER A 22 -5.38 -25.93 5.16
C SER A 22 -4.87 -25.31 3.86
N THR A 23 -5.64 -25.47 2.79
CA THR A 23 -5.32 -24.90 1.48
C THR A 23 -6.02 -23.56 1.32
N ILE A 24 -5.25 -22.52 0.98
CA ILE A 24 -5.79 -21.21 0.62
C ILE A 24 -5.67 -21.07 -0.90
N GLN A 25 -6.79 -20.82 -1.58
CA GLN A 25 -6.81 -20.51 -3.01
C GLN A 25 -6.66 -19.00 -3.22
N THR A 26 -5.81 -18.61 -4.17
CA THR A 26 -5.50 -17.20 -4.49
C THR A 26 -5.84 -16.84 -5.95
N ASP A 27 -6.77 -17.58 -6.55
CA ASP A 27 -7.26 -17.42 -7.91
C ASP A 27 -8.25 -16.24 -8.07
N SER A 28 -8.86 -15.79 -6.96
CA SER A 28 -9.84 -14.71 -6.95
C SER A 28 -9.25 -13.41 -6.38
N MET A 29 -8.59 -12.63 -7.24
CA MET A 29 -8.11 -11.28 -6.91
C MET A 29 -8.89 -10.22 -7.70
N TYR A 30 -10.18 -10.04 -7.39
CA TYR A 30 -11.00 -8.97 -7.93
C TYR A 30 -10.80 -7.67 -7.15
N LEU A 31 -10.30 -6.62 -7.81
CA LEU A 31 -10.04 -5.32 -7.21
C LEU A 31 -10.54 -4.20 -8.11
N PHE A 32 -10.77 -3.02 -7.53
CA PHE A 32 -10.98 -1.79 -8.30
C PHE A 32 -9.66 -1.31 -8.89
N ASP A 33 -9.66 -0.99 -10.18
CA ASP A 33 -8.53 -0.37 -10.86
C ASP A 33 -8.45 1.14 -10.60
N GLY A 34 -7.44 1.80 -11.19
CA GLY A 34 -7.25 3.24 -11.07
C GLY A 34 -8.39 4.09 -11.65
N ASN A 35 -9.29 3.51 -12.44
CA ASN A 35 -10.49 4.14 -13.00
C ASN A 35 -11.77 3.77 -12.22
N GLY A 36 -11.66 3.00 -11.13
CA GLY A 36 -12.79 2.55 -10.33
C GLY A 36 -13.58 1.38 -10.95
N GLN A 37 -13.01 0.66 -11.92
CA GLN A 37 -13.64 -0.51 -12.53
C GLN A 37 -13.17 -1.81 -11.84
N ILE A 38 -14.07 -2.77 -11.69
CA ILE A 38 -13.70 -4.09 -11.14
C ILE A 38 -12.92 -4.88 -12.18
N LYS A 39 -11.73 -5.32 -11.81
CA LYS A 39 -10.84 -6.14 -12.65
C LYS A 39 -10.35 -7.36 -11.87
N LEU A 40 -10.29 -8.51 -12.54
CA LEU A 40 -9.60 -9.69 -12.05
C LEU A 40 -8.10 -9.58 -12.35
N PHE A 41 -7.28 -9.73 -11.32
CA PHE A 41 -5.83 -9.82 -11.42
C PHE A 41 -5.41 -11.29 -11.32
N LYS A 42 -4.50 -11.73 -12.19
CA LYS A 42 -4.05 -13.13 -12.21
C LYS A 42 -2.92 -13.39 -11.23
N THR A 43 -2.10 -12.38 -10.98
CA THR A 43 -0.98 -12.48 -10.05
C THR A 43 -0.87 -11.22 -9.18
N PRO A 44 -0.24 -11.31 -8.00
CA PRO A 44 0.06 -10.15 -7.16
C PRO A 44 0.91 -9.08 -7.87
N GLU A 45 1.79 -9.47 -8.79
CA GLU A 45 2.66 -8.56 -9.55
C GLU A 45 1.85 -7.61 -10.44
N GLU A 46 0.78 -8.09 -11.08
CA GLU A 46 -0.11 -7.23 -11.88
C GLU A 46 -0.74 -6.11 -11.03
N ILE A 47 -1.09 -6.41 -9.77
CA ILE A 47 -1.61 -5.42 -8.82
C ILE A 47 -0.53 -4.39 -8.48
N ILE A 48 0.70 -4.87 -8.23
CA ILE A 48 1.84 -4.01 -7.89
C ILE A 48 2.18 -3.07 -9.05
N GLU A 49 2.15 -3.53 -10.29
CA GLU A 49 2.44 -2.70 -11.47
C GLU A 49 1.44 -1.54 -11.63
N VAL A 50 0.15 -1.83 -11.45
CA VAL A 50 -0.89 -0.78 -11.45
C VAL A 50 -0.69 0.19 -10.28
N LEU A 51 -0.45 -0.35 -9.07
CA LEU A 51 -0.24 0.46 -7.88
C LEU A 51 0.97 1.39 -8.01
N TYR A 52 2.06 0.91 -8.60
CA TYR A 52 3.29 1.67 -8.80
C TYR A 52 3.03 2.92 -9.64
N ASN A 53 2.35 2.77 -10.78
CA ASN A 53 2.05 3.88 -11.69
C ASN A 53 1.16 4.94 -11.02
N VAL A 54 0.13 4.50 -10.29
CA VAL A 54 -0.74 5.40 -9.52
C VAL A 54 0.07 6.17 -8.47
N ARG A 55 0.89 5.46 -7.68
CA ARG A 55 1.68 6.07 -6.61
C ARG A 55 2.72 7.05 -7.14
N LEU A 56 3.38 6.73 -8.25
CA LEU A 56 4.34 7.64 -8.89
C LEU A 56 3.67 8.96 -9.31
N GLY A 57 2.47 8.89 -9.90
CA GLY A 57 1.68 10.08 -10.24
C GLY A 57 1.33 10.92 -9.01
N LEU A 58 0.83 10.29 -7.96
CA LEU A 58 0.49 10.96 -6.69
C LEU A 58 1.72 11.61 -6.03
N TYR A 59 2.90 11.00 -6.10
CA TYR A 59 4.12 11.60 -5.55
C TYR A 59 4.56 12.84 -6.32
N LYS A 60 4.39 12.87 -7.64
CA LYS A 60 4.64 14.08 -8.45
C LYS A 60 3.68 15.21 -8.04
N GLN A 61 2.38 14.93 -7.96
CA GLN A 61 1.37 15.91 -7.54
C GLN A 61 1.66 16.45 -6.14
N ARG A 62 2.02 15.58 -5.19
CA ARG A 62 2.39 15.99 -3.82
C ARG A 62 3.61 16.92 -3.82
N LYS A 63 4.63 16.61 -4.62
CA LYS A 63 5.82 17.46 -4.76
C LYS A 63 5.46 18.84 -5.31
N GLU A 64 4.64 18.89 -6.36
CA GLU A 64 4.20 20.15 -6.96
C GLU A 64 3.40 21.00 -5.99
N ALA A 65 2.45 20.41 -5.27
CA ALA A 65 1.68 21.09 -4.23
C ALA A 65 2.58 21.68 -3.13
N MET A 66 3.58 20.91 -2.69
CA MET A 66 4.54 21.37 -1.68
C MET A 66 5.39 22.54 -2.19
N LEU A 67 5.88 22.46 -3.44
CA LEU A 67 6.64 23.55 -4.06
C LEU A 67 5.80 24.81 -4.21
N HIS A 68 4.54 24.68 -4.64
CA HIS A 68 3.61 25.79 -4.73
C HIS A 68 3.40 26.47 -3.37
N TYR A 69 3.14 25.68 -2.33
CA TYR A 69 2.98 26.17 -0.96
C TYR A 69 4.22 26.93 -0.46
N LEU A 70 5.41 26.37 -0.66
CA LEU A 70 6.66 27.00 -0.23
C LEU A 70 6.94 28.31 -0.97
N ARG A 71 6.70 28.36 -2.29
CA ARG A 71 6.84 29.59 -3.10
C ARG A 71 5.87 30.67 -2.62
N TYR A 72 4.63 30.30 -2.37
CA TYR A 72 3.61 31.22 -1.83
C TYR A 72 4.04 31.79 -0.47
N ARG A 73 4.49 30.93 0.44
CA ARG A 73 5.02 31.33 1.76
C ARG A 73 6.21 32.26 1.63
N LEU A 74 7.14 31.96 0.74
CA LEU A 74 8.32 32.79 0.48
C LEU A 74 7.91 34.17 -0.02
N ALA A 75 7.00 34.25 -0.98
CA ALA A 75 6.52 35.53 -1.52
C ALA A 75 5.90 36.41 -0.43
N ILE A 76 5.10 35.82 0.47
CA ILE A 76 4.55 36.54 1.64
C ILE A 76 5.67 37.08 2.52
N CYS A 77 6.62 36.23 2.91
CA CYS A 77 7.73 36.64 3.77
C CYS A 77 8.57 37.75 3.13
N SER A 78 8.85 37.66 1.83
CA SER A 78 9.56 38.70 1.08
C SER A 78 8.80 40.03 1.06
N ASN A 79 7.47 40.00 0.88
CA ASN A 79 6.65 41.21 0.91
C ASN A 79 6.62 41.85 2.30
N ILE A 80 6.52 41.04 3.37
CA ILE A 80 6.61 41.53 4.76
C ILE A 80 7.96 42.20 5.01
N LEU A 81 9.05 41.56 4.58
CA LEU A 81 10.39 42.11 4.74
C LEU A 81 10.55 43.43 3.96
N ALA A 82 10.09 43.48 2.72
CA ALA A 82 10.11 44.71 1.92
C ALA A 82 9.33 45.85 2.59
N PHE A 83 8.15 45.56 3.14
CA PHE A 83 7.34 46.54 3.87
C PHE A 83 8.08 47.12 5.10
N ILE A 84 8.75 46.25 5.87
CA ILE A 84 9.52 46.67 7.04
C ILE A 84 10.71 47.55 6.64
N MET A 85 11.47 47.13 5.62
CA MET A 85 12.64 47.87 5.14
C MET A 85 12.27 49.27 4.61
N VAL A 86 11.12 49.40 3.94
CA VAL A 86 10.63 50.70 3.42
C VAL A 86 10.17 51.64 4.54
N ARG A 87 9.70 51.12 5.68
CA ARG A 87 9.19 51.94 6.81
C ARG A 87 10.19 52.17 7.93
N GLY A 88 11.28 51.42 7.98
CA GLY A 88 12.30 51.49 9.03
C GLY A 88 13.54 52.33 8.68
N GLY A 89 13.56 52.97 7.50
CA GLY A 89 14.58 53.91 7.05
C GLY A 89 14.11 55.36 7.13
#